data_AF-A0A1U7NP33-F1
#
_entry.id   AF-A0A1U7NP33-F1
#
_cell.length_a   1.000
_cell.length_b   1.000
_cell.length_c   1.000
_cell.angle_alpha   90.00
_cell.angle_beta   90.00
_cell.angle_gamma   90.00
#
_symmetry.space_group_name_H-M   'P 1'
#
loop_
_entity.id
_entity.type
_entity.pdbx_description
1 polymer ?
#
loop_
_entity_poly.entity_id
_entity_poly.type
_entity_poly.pdbx_seq_one_letter_code
_entity_poly.pdbx_strand_id
1 'polypeptide(L)'
;MNKNKLYHYVGTTASIMSVLMYVSYIAQIHANLNGQKGNVIQPAVAFVNCILWTIYGLWSKPKDWPIIIANVPGIFLAALTVATGL
;
A
#
# COMPACT_ATOMS: atom_id res chain seq x y z
N MET A 1 3.11 14.91 -26.67
CA MET A 1 2.28 14.07 -25.78
C MET A 1 1.50 15.00 -24.85
N ASN A 2 0.16 14.90 -24.83
CA ASN A 2 -0.69 15.82 -24.08
C ASN A 2 -0.51 15.57 -22.56
N LYS A 3 -0.15 16.58 -21.76
CA LYS A 3 0.23 16.43 -20.34
C LYS A 3 -0.82 15.65 -19.52
N ASN A 4 -2.10 15.83 -19.85
CA ASN A 4 -3.22 15.11 -19.21
C ASN A 4 -3.21 13.60 -19.47
N LYS A 5 -2.77 13.13 -20.65
CA LYS A 5 -2.69 11.69 -20.93
C LYS A 5 -1.55 11.04 -20.15
N LEU A 6 -0.38 11.70 -20.09
CA LEU A 6 0.75 11.18 -19.33
C LEU A 6 0.42 11.08 -17.83
N TYR A 7 -0.16 12.14 -17.26
CA TYR A 7 -0.58 12.15 -15.86
C TYR A 7 -1.54 10.99 -15.54
N HIS A 8 -2.52 10.74 -16.40
CA HIS A 8 -3.48 9.66 -16.21
C HIS A 8 -2.83 8.27 -16.28
N TYR A 9 -1.95 8.03 -17.27
CA TYR A 9 -1.25 6.74 -17.37
C TYR A 9 -0.33 6.49 -16.17
N VAL A 10 0.47 7.48 -15.79
CA VAL A 10 1.36 7.37 -14.63
C VAL A 10 0.56 7.12 -13.36
N GLY A 11 -0.51 7.89 -13.11
CA GLY A 11 -1.39 7.70 -11.97
C GLY A 11 -1.98 6.29 -11.90
N THR A 12 -2.54 5.79 -13.01
CA THR A 12 -3.08 4.42 -13.08
C THR A 12 -2.01 3.37 -12.82
N THR A 13 -0.83 3.47 -13.44
CA THR A 13 0.25 2.50 -13.22
C THR A 13 0.78 2.54 -11.77
N ALA A 14 0.87 3.72 -11.17
CA ALA A 14 1.28 3.89 -9.79
C ALA A 14 0.26 3.26 -8.82
N SER A 15 -1.04 3.44 -9.07
CA SER A 15 -2.09 2.78 -8.27
C SER A 15 -2.01 1.25 -8.35
N ILE A 16 -1.81 0.69 -9.55
CA ILE A 16 -1.65 -0.76 -9.75
C ILE A 16 -0.41 -1.26 -8.99
N MET A 17 0.72 -0.56 -9.11
CA MET A 17 1.95 -0.91 -8.40
C MET A 17 1.79 -0.86 -6.87
N SER A 18 1.05 0.12 -6.36
CA SER A 18 0.73 0.20 -4.93
C SER A 18 -0.01 -1.06 -4.47
N VAL A 19 -1.03 -1.49 -5.20
CA VAL A 19 -1.79 -2.71 -4.90
C VAL A 19 -0.90 -3.95 -4.95
N LEU A 20 -0.07 -4.10 -5.99
CA LEU A 20 0.85 -5.23 -6.12
C LEU A 20 1.87 -5.30 -4.98
N MET A 21 2.38 -4.15 -4.53
CA MET A 21 3.27 -4.07 -3.37
C MET A 21 2.58 -4.63 -2.13
N TYR A 22 1.32 -4.29 -1.88
CA TYR A 22 0.59 -4.81 -0.72
C TYR A 22 0.23 -6.29 -0.87
N VAL A 23 -0.12 -6.76 -2.07
CA VAL A 23 -0.36 -8.20 -2.31
C VAL A 23 0.89 -9.04 -2.03
N SER A 24 2.09 -8.49 -2.27
CA SER A 24 3.35 -9.18 -1.95
C SER A 24 3.50 -9.52 -0.46
N TYR A 25 2.85 -8.75 0.43
CA TYR A 25 2.83 -9.04 1.86
C TYR A 25 2.12 -10.35 2.20
N ILE A 26 1.20 -10.84 1.36
CA ILE A 26 0.57 -12.16 1.56
C ILE A 26 1.62 -13.27 1.56
N ALA A 27 2.58 -13.21 0.63
CA ALA A 27 3.67 -14.18 0.58
C ALA A 27 4.57 -14.08 1.84
N GLN A 28 4.83 -12.86 2.31
CA GLN A 28 5.62 -12.62 3.53
C GLN A 28 4.89 -13.11 4.79
N ILE A 29 3.58 -12.89 4.89
CA ILE A 29 2.73 -13.43 5.96
C ILE A 29 2.80 -14.96 5.98
N HIS A 30 2.70 -15.60 4.81
CA HIS A 30 2.80 -17.05 4.72
C HIS A 30 4.18 -17.56 5.18
N ALA A 31 5.27 -16.89 4.78
CA ALA A 31 6.62 -17.22 5.24
C ALA A 31 6.77 -17.05 6.76
N ASN A 32 6.28 -15.95 7.32
CA ASN A 32 6.27 -15.68 8.76
C ASN A 32 5.57 -16.79 9.55
N LEU A 33 4.38 -17.21 9.10
CA LEU A 33 3.59 -18.28 9.72
C LEU A 33 4.27 -19.65 9.64
N ASN A 34 5.11 -19.89 8.63
CA ASN A 34 5.94 -21.09 8.50
C ASN A 34 7.27 -21.00 9.27
N GLY A 35 7.45 -19.99 10.12
CA GLY A 35 8.64 -19.79 10.94
C GLY A 35 9.81 -19.08 10.24
N GLN A 36 9.65 -18.68 8.97
CA GLN A 36 10.63 -17.88 8.23
C GLN A 36 10.32 -16.39 8.40
N LYS A 37 10.59 -15.86 9.58
CA LYS A 37 10.28 -14.47 9.91
C LYS A 37 11.08 -13.50 9.03
N GLY A 38 10.37 -12.65 8.28
CA GLY A 38 10.95 -11.58 7.49
C GLY A 38 11.19 -10.30 8.30
N ASN A 39 11.84 -9.31 7.67
CA ASN A 39 12.04 -8.01 8.29
C ASN A 39 10.71 -7.24 8.44
N VAL A 40 10.39 -6.83 9.67
CA VAL A 40 9.15 -6.10 10.01
C VAL A 40 9.23 -4.59 9.79
N ILE A 41 10.42 -4.01 9.60
CA ILE A 41 10.61 -2.56 9.45
C ILE A 41 9.90 -2.05 8.19
N GLN A 42 10.05 -2.74 7.06
CA GLN A 42 9.41 -2.32 5.81
C GLN A 42 7.88 -2.36 5.88
N PRO A 43 7.24 -3.46 6.34
CA PRO A 43 5.81 -3.48 6.62
C PRO A 43 5.36 -2.39 7.62
N ALA A 44 6.13 -2.13 8.69
CA ALA A 44 5.77 -1.11 9.66
C ALA A 44 5.78 0.31 9.07
N VAL A 45 6.80 0.65 8.29
CA VAL A 45 6.88 1.94 7.58
C VAL A 45 5.76 2.05 6.53
N ALA A 46 5.49 0.97 5.80
CA ALA A 46 4.41 0.93 4.82
C ALA A 46 3.03 1.13 5.47
N PHE A 47 2.79 0.55 6.64
CA PHE A 47 1.56 0.74 7.40
C PHE A 47 1.30 2.22 7.70
N VAL A 48 2.31 2.92 8.26
CA VAL A 48 2.21 4.36 8.54
C VAL A 48 2.01 5.16 7.25
N ASN A 49 2.74 4.82 6.19
CA ASN A 49 2.63 5.49 4.90
C ASN A 49 1.22 5.37 4.30
N CYS A 50 0.62 4.18 4.35
CA CYS A 50 -0.74 3.94 3.84
C CYS A 50 -1.79 4.74 4.61
N ILE A 51 -1.63 4.87 5.94
CA ILE A 51 -2.50 5.71 6.76
C ILE A 51 -2.40 7.16 6.33
N LEU A 52 -1.18 7.69 6.20
CA LEU A 52 -0.96 9.09 5.80
C LEU A 52 -1.57 9.40 4.43
N TRP A 53 -1.38 8.52 3.43
CA TRP A 53 -1.97 8.70 2.10
C TRP A 53 -3.49 8.58 2.09
N THR A 54 -4.04 7.65 2.88
CA THR A 54 -5.50 7.52 3.03
C THR A 54 -6.09 8.79 3.65
N ILE A 55 -5.46 9.32 4.70
CA ILE A 55 -5.85 10.58 5.34
C ILE A 55 -5.76 11.74 4.35
N TYR A 56 -4.66 11.84 3.60
CA TYR A 56 -4.46 12.86 2.56
C TYR A 56 -5.58 12.81 1.51
N GLY A 57 -5.88 11.63 0.97
CA GLY A 57 -6.93 11.46 -0.04
C GLY A 57 -8.31 11.82 0.48
N LEU A 58 -8.60 11.52 1.75
CA LEU A 58 -9.87 11.89 2.41
C LEU A 58 -10.01 13.39 2.64
N TRP A 59 -8.91 14.10 2.94
CA TRP A 59 -8.91 15.56 3.15
C TRP A 59 -8.79 16.38 1.86
N SER A 60 -8.42 15.74 0.75
CA SER A 60 -8.35 16.37 -0.57
C SER A 60 -9.74 16.88 -1.02
N LYS A 61 -9.77 18.02 -1.70
CA LYS A 61 -10.99 18.57 -2.32
C LYS A 61 -10.77 18.79 -3.83
N PRO A 62 -11.40 17.99 -4.71
CA PRO A 62 -12.25 16.82 -4.41
C PRO A 62 -11.46 15.67 -3.76
N LYS A 63 -12.17 14.73 -3.11
CA LYS A 63 -11.54 13.56 -2.49
C LYS A 63 -10.80 12.72 -3.53
N ASP A 64 -9.59 12.31 -3.22
CA ASP A 64 -8.77 11.47 -4.08
C ASP A 64 -9.09 9.99 -3.84
N TRP A 65 -10.21 9.54 -4.43
CA TRP A 65 -10.66 8.15 -4.36
C TRP A 65 -9.63 7.14 -4.86
N PRO A 66 -8.91 7.37 -5.99
CA PRO A 66 -7.83 6.49 -6.41
C PRO A 66 -6.76 6.25 -5.34
N ILE A 67 -6.27 7.31 -4.67
CA ILE A 67 -5.27 7.18 -3.59
C ILE A 67 -5.84 6.41 -2.40
N ILE A 68 -7.07 6.72 -1.98
CA ILE A 68 -7.72 6.06 -0.85
C ILE A 68 -7.84 4.54 -1.11
N ILE A 69 -8.41 4.16 -2.26
CA ILE A 69 -8.65 2.76 -2.61
C ILE A 69 -7.33 2.00 -2.74
N ALA A 70 -6.29 2.64 -3.27
CA ALA A 70 -4.98 2.03 -3.39
C ALA A 70 -4.35 1.72 -2.02
N ASN A 71 -4.43 2.64 -1.04
CA ASN A 71 -3.71 2.54 0.23
C ASN A 71 -4.45 1.77 1.32
N VAL A 72 -5.78 1.75 1.33
CA VAL A 72 -6.58 1.07 2.37
C VAL A 72 -6.21 -0.42 2.52
N PRO A 73 -6.08 -1.23 1.47
CA PRO A 73 -5.63 -2.62 1.59
C PRO A 73 -4.23 -2.75 2.22
N GLY A 74 -3.34 -1.80 1.91
CA GLY A 74 -1.99 -1.75 2.44
C GLY A 74 -1.94 -1.56 3.95
N ILE A 75 -2.88 -0.82 4.53
CA ILE A 75 -3.01 -0.68 5.99
C ILE A 75 -3.20 -2.05 6.65
N PHE A 76 -4.13 -2.86 6.16
CA PHE A 76 -4.43 -4.16 6.77
C PHE A 76 -3.32 -5.20 6.52
N LEU A 77 -2.83 -5.28 5.27
CA LEU A 77 -1.81 -6.27 4.89
C LEU A 77 -0.47 -5.99 5.56
N ALA A 78 -0.05 -4.72 5.63
CA ALA A 78 1.18 -4.35 6.30
C ALA A 78 1.10 -4.60 7.82
N ALA A 79 -0.02 -4.24 8.46
CA ALA A 79 -0.24 -4.52 9.88
C ALA A 79 -0.18 -6.02 10.20
N LEU A 80 -0.84 -6.84 9.39
CA LEU A 80 -0.84 -8.30 9.56
C LEU A 80 0.57 -8.90 9.35
N THR A 81 1.34 -8.35 8.42
CA THR A 81 2.73 -8.78 8.20
C THR A 81 3.63 -8.47 9.38
N VAL A 82 3.49 -7.29 9.99
CA VAL A 82 4.19 -6.96 11.24
C VAL A 82 3.76 -7.93 12.34
N ALA A 83 2.45 -8.12 12.53
CA ALA A 83 1.91 -8.97 13.60
C ALA A 83 2.38 -10.42 13.50
N THR A 84 2.50 -10.96 12.28
CA THR A 84 2.99 -12.33 12.05
C THR A 84 4.51 -12.46 12.09
N GLY A 85 5.24 -11.37 11.83
CA GLY A 85 6.70 -11.34 11.82
C GLY A 85 7.35 -11.06 13.19
N LEU A 86 6.56 -10.74 14.22
CA LEU A 86 6.98 -10.65 15.62
C LEU A 86 6.96 -12.02 16.28
#